data_AF-A0A2D1SS49-F1
#
_entry.id   AF-A0A2D1SS49-F1
#
_cell.length_a   1.000
_cell.length_b   1.000
_cell.length_c   1.000
_cell.angle_alpha   90.00
_cell.angle_beta   90.00
_cell.angle_gamma   90.00
#
_symmetry.space_group_name_H-M   'P 1'
#
loop_
_entity.id
_entity.type
_entity.pdbx_description
1 polymer ?
#
loop_
_entity_poly.entity_id
_entity_poly.type
_entity_poly.pdbx_seq_one_letter_code
_entity_poly.pdbx_strand_id
1 'polypeptide(L)' 'MNIEIIYDEREKFNLFSRFEQVGENQFTTISNSIIEQLQTRVVHFLTSVPAGIEKDDKSLKAVITANGEIYEYVIR' A
#
# COMPACT_ATOMS: atom_id res chain seq x y z
N MET A 1 2.13 -11.27 -0.12
CA MET A 1 1.53 -10.19 0.71
C MET A 1 0.51 -9.47 -0.14
N ASN A 2 -0.69 -9.25 0.39
CA ASN A 2 -1.76 -8.49 -0.24
C ASN A 2 -2.12 -7.31 0.65
N ILE A 3 -2.49 -6.19 0.05
CA ILE A 3 -2.94 -5.00 0.76
C ILE A 3 -4.22 -4.54 0.06
N GLU A 4 -5.22 -4.16 0.84
CA GLU A 4 -6.47 -3.58 0.36
C GLU A 4 -6.76 -2.31 1.18
N ILE A 5 -7.11 -1.22 0.51
CA ILE A 5 -7.64 -0.03 1.19
C ILE A 5 -9.16 -0.12 1.16
N ILE A 6 -9.77 -0.05 2.34
CA ILE A 6 -11.22 -0.11 2.53
C ILE A 6 -11.71 1.22 3.08
N TYR A 7 -12.64 1.83 2.38
CA TYR A 7 -13.32 3.08 2.76
C TYR A 7 -14.80 2.80 3.07
N ASP A 8 -15.32 3.42 4.12
CA ASP A 8 -16.72 3.31 4.55
C ASP A 8 -17.19 1.84 4.65
N GLU A 9 -16.27 0.97 5.09
CA GLU A 9 -16.44 -0.48 5.24
C GLU A 9 -16.80 -1.27 3.97
N ARG A 10 -16.84 -0.62 2.79
CA ARG A 10 -17.42 -1.21 1.58
C ARG A 10 -16.57 -1.00 0.34
N GLU A 11 -16.09 0.22 0.12
CA GLU A 11 -15.38 0.56 -1.10
C GLU A 11 -13.92 0.12 -1.01
N LYS A 12 -13.47 -0.59 -2.03
CA LYS A 12 -12.10 -1.10 -2.13
C LYS A 12 -11.33 -0.34 -3.18
N PHE A 13 -10.14 0.11 -2.84
CA PHE A 13 -9.23 0.73 -3.79
C PHE A 13 -8.10 -0.21 -4.19
N ASN A 14 -7.86 -0.28 -5.49
CA ASN A 14 -6.73 -1.02 -6.04
C ASN A 14 -5.42 -0.31 -5.65
N LEU A 15 -4.45 -1.08 -5.21
CA LEU A 15 -3.10 -0.58 -4.94
C LEU A 15 -2.17 -0.88 -6.11
N PHE A 16 -1.21 0.01 -6.29
CA PHE A 16 0.00 -0.28 -7.03
C PHE A 16 1.20 -0.13 -6.10
N SER A 17 2.25 -0.86 -6.39
CA SER A 17 3.45 -0.90 -5.57
C SER A 17 4.68 -0.43 -6.35
N ARG A 18 5.61 0.17 -5.63
CA ARG A 18 6.88 0.69 -6.15
C ARG A 18 8.01 0.45 -5.16
N PHE A 19 9.21 0.21 -5.66
CA PHE A 19 10.42 0.25 -4.84
C PHE A 19 10.96 1.67 -4.77
N GLU A 20 11.41 2.08 -3.59
CA GLU A 20 12.25 3.26 -3.44
C GLU A 20 13.68 2.92 -3.89
N GLN A 21 14.25 3.74 -4.75
CA GLN A 21 15.65 3.61 -5.15
C GLN A 21 16.52 4.41 -4.18
N VAL A 22 17.41 3.72 -3.45
CA VAL A 22 18.25 4.36 -2.42
C VAL A 22 19.10 5.47 -3.05
N GLY A 23 18.97 6.69 -2.51
CA GLY A 23 19.77 7.85 -2.93
C GLY A 23 19.22 8.65 -4.11
N GLU A 24 18.10 8.23 -4.70
CA GLU A 24 17.46 8.94 -5.79
C GLU A 24 15.96 9.09 -5.49
N ASN A 25 15.38 10.27 -5.74
CA ASN A 25 13.93 10.50 -5.65
C ASN A 25 13.18 9.81 -6.82
N GLN A 26 13.50 8.55 -7.10
CA GLN A 26 12.98 7.76 -8.22
C GLN A 26 12.32 6.48 -7.71
N PHE A 27 11.15 6.18 -8.29
CA PHE A 27 10.37 4.98 -7.98
C PHE A 27 10.42 4.01 -9.15
N THR A 28 10.75 2.75 -8.88
CA THR A 28 10.76 1.69 -9.90
C THR A 28 9.60 0.72 -9.71
N THR A 29 9.00 0.27 -10.81
CA THR A 29 7.91 -0.70 -10.80
C THR A 29 8.44 -2.08 -10.36
N ILE A 30 7.68 -2.75 -9.47
CA ILE A 30 8.08 -4.01 -8.83
C ILE A 30 8.24 -5.17 -9.81
N SER A 31 7.58 -5.13 -10.96
CA SER A 31 7.38 -6.27 -11.86
C SER A 31 8.64 -7.04 -12.27
N ASN A 32 9.82 -6.40 -12.27
CA ASN A 32 11.08 -7.04 -12.66
C ASN A 32 12.18 -6.96 -11.57
N SER A 33 11.86 -6.54 -10.36
CA SER A 33 12.87 -6.28 -9.32
C SER A 33 12.97 -7.46 -8.36
N ILE A 34 14.09 -8.19 -8.42
CA ILE A 34 14.41 -9.26 -7.46
C ILE A 34 14.96 -8.60 -6.18
N ILE A 35 14.44 -9.02 -5.01
CA ILE A 35 15.06 -8.71 -3.73
C ILE A 35 16.08 -9.81 -3.47
N GLU A 36 17.37 -9.46 -3.49
CA GLU A 36 18.44 -10.44 -3.25
C GLU A 36 18.43 -10.93 -1.80
N GLN A 37 19.04 -12.10 -1.57
CA GLN A 37 19.14 -12.67 -0.24
C GLN A 37 19.90 -11.73 0.70
N LEU A 38 19.39 -11.54 1.93
CA LEU A 38 19.91 -10.61 2.93
C LEU A 38 19.83 -9.12 2.55
N GLN A 39 19.20 -8.78 1.42
CA GLN A 39 18.92 -7.39 1.08
C GLN A 39 17.65 -6.90 1.77
N THR A 40 17.69 -5.66 2.28
CA THR A 40 16.49 -4.93 2.71
C THR A 40 16.16 -3.85 1.69
N ARG A 41 14.89 -3.76 1.31
CA ARG A 41 14.37 -2.71 0.42
C ARG A 41 13.08 -2.14 1.00
N VAL A 42 12.84 -0.85 0.76
CA VAL A 42 11.58 -0.19 1.10
C VAL A 42 10.61 -0.34 -0.08
N VAL A 43 9.41 -0.82 0.22
CA VAL A 43 8.30 -0.93 -0.73
C VAL A 43 7.23 0.07 -0.34
N HIS A 44 6.84 0.91 -1.30
CA HIS A 44 5.72 1.81 -1.16
C HIS A 44 4.48 1.19 -1.81
N PHE A 45 3.39 1.17 -1.06
CA PHE A 45 2.07 0.79 -1.53
C PHE A 45 1.21 2.04 -1.63
N LEU A 46 0.75 2.33 -2.84
CA LEU A 46 0.10 3.58 -3.18
C LEU A 46 -1.26 3.29 -3.79
N THR A 47 -2.23 4.15 -3.48
CA THR A 47 -3.52 4.15 -4.14
C THR A 47 -3.98 5.59 -4.34
N SER A 48 -4.82 5.79 -5.35
CA SER A 48 -5.48 7.07 -5.59
C SER A 48 -6.93 6.96 -5.16
N VAL A 49 -7.35 7.84 -4.28
CA VAL A 49 -8.74 7.98 -3.83
C VAL A 49 -9.35 9.27 -4.37
N PRO A 50 -10.67 9.35 -4.57
CA PRO A 50 -11.34 10.61 -4.88
C PRO A 50 -11.04 11.69 -3.85
N ALA A 51 -10.87 12.94 -4.30
CA ALA A 51 -10.53 14.07 -3.42
C ALA A 51 -11.56 14.33 -2.29
N GLY A 52 -12.81 13.87 -2.46
CA GLY A 52 -13.83 13.95 -1.42
C GLY A 52 -13.49 13.11 -0.18
N ILE A 53 -12.79 11.99 -0.36
CA ILE A 53 -12.42 11.06 0.73
C ILE A 53 -11.42 11.68 1.69
N GLU A 54 -10.64 12.68 1.27
CA GLU A 54 -9.73 13.40 2.16
C GLU A 54 -10.48 14.28 3.18
N LYS A 55 -11.69 14.72 2.84
CA LYS A 55 -12.39 15.79 3.56
C LYS A 55 -13.62 15.33 4.33
N ASP A 56 -14.07 14.09 4.13
CA ASP A 56 -15.16 13.54 4.93
C ASP A 56 -14.63 12.95 6.26
N ASP A 57 -15.51 12.39 7.09
CA ASP A 57 -15.18 11.76 8.39
C ASP A 57 -15.46 10.24 8.41
N LYS A 58 -15.55 9.59 7.25
CA LYS A 58 -15.83 8.15 7.17
C LYS A 58 -14.58 7.30 7.43
N SER A 59 -14.78 6.05 7.81
CA SER A 59 -13.68 5.14 8.12
C SER A 59 -12.81 4.87 6.89
N LEU A 60 -11.49 4.81 7.12
CA LEU A 60 -10.51 4.41 6.11
C LEU A 60 -9.47 3.51 6.77
N LYS A 61 -9.32 2.28 6.27
CA LYS A 61 -8.34 1.33 6.80
C LYS A 61 -7.59 0.61 5.69
N ALA A 62 -6.37 0.22 6.01
CA ALA A 62 -5.62 -0.76 5.23
C ALA A 62 -5.78 -2.14 5.88
N VAL A 63 -6.15 -3.14 5.08
CA VAL A 63 -6.14 -4.55 5.47
C VAL A 63 -4.95 -5.20 4.77
N ILE A 64 -4.06 -5.79 5.55
CA ILE A 64 -2.81 -6.37 5.08
C ILE A 64 -2.86 -7.87 5.36
N THR A 65 -2.76 -8.69 4.31
CA THR A 65 -2.63 -10.14 4.44
C THR A 65 -1.20 -10.56 4.16
N ALA A 66 -0.52 -11.12 5.16
CA ALA A 66 0.85 -11.59 5.06
C ALA A 66 1.01 -12.93 5.78
N ASN A 67 1.56 -13.93 5.10
CA ASN A 67 1.78 -15.27 5.64
C ASN A 67 0.52 -15.93 6.26
N GLY A 68 -0.66 -15.67 5.69
CA GLY A 68 -1.94 -16.18 6.20
C GLY A 68 -2.55 -15.35 7.33
N GLU A 69 -1.79 -14.42 7.90
CA GLU A 69 -2.25 -13.51 8.95
C GLU A 69 -2.86 -12.23 8.37
N ILE A 70 -3.82 -11.67 9.09
CA ILE A 70 -4.50 -10.42 8.74
C ILE A 70 -4.14 -9.34 9.75
N TYR A 71 -3.67 -8.20 9.24
CA TYR A 71 -3.35 -7.01 10.01
C TYR A 71 -4.23 -5.87 9.54
N GLU A 72 -4.75 -5.07 10.48
CA GLU A 72 -5.51 -3.88 10.17
C GLU A 72 -4.76 -2.64 10.63
N TYR A 73 -4.69 -1.64 9.75
CA TYR A 73 -4.22 -0.30 10.09
C TYR A 73 -5.35 0.69 9.84
N VAL A 74 -5.89 1.24 10.92
CA VAL A 74 -6.92 2.29 10.86
C VAL A 74 -6.22 3.61 10.57
N ILE A 75 -6.50 4.18 9.42
CA ILE A 75 -5.97 5.49 9.02
C ILE A 75 -6.81 6.59 9.69
N ARG A 76 -8.14 6.37 9.72
CA ARG A 76 -9.13 7.15 10.47
C ARG A 76 -10.41 6.34 10.67
#